data_AF-A0A4Q2UPU8-F1
#
_entry.id   AF-A0A4Q2UPU8-F1
#
_cell.length_a   1.000
_cell.length_b   1.000
_cell.length_c   1.000
_cell.angle_alpha   90.00
_cell.angle_beta   90.00
_cell.angle_gamma   90.00
#
_symmetry.space_group_name_H-M   'P 1'
#
loop_
_entity.id
_entity.type
_entity.pdbx_description
1 polymer ?
#
loop_
_entity_poly.entity_id
_entity_poly.type
_entity_poly.pdbx_seq_one_letter_code
_entity_poly.pdbx_strand_id
1 'polypeptide(L)' 'MFDILVNSPYYWSLTGRNNGLRRQYVHTLGRGEGISLDKKEQLLAEAGFTVAQEKLWNLPSDKSIE' A
#
# COMPACT_ATOMS: atom_id res chain seq x y z
N MET A 1 0.76 2.87 6.88
CA MET A 1 -0.51 3.42 6.35
C MET A 1 -1.46 2.30 5.91
N PHE A 2 -1.02 1.40 5.02
CA PHE A 2 -1.85 0.27 4.57
C PHE A 2 -2.30 -0.66 5.72
N ASP A 3 -1.46 -0.84 6.75
CA ASP A 3 -1.83 -1.62 7.95
C ASP A 3 -3.02 -1.03 8.70
N ILE A 4 -3.18 0.30 8.71
CA ILE A 4 -4.31 0.97 9.35
C ILE A 4 -5.60 0.62 8.60
N LEU A 5 -5.56 0.59 7.27
CA LEU A 5 -6.69 0.22 6.43
C LEU A 5 -7.16 -1.21 6.72
N VAL A 6 -6.25 -2.19 6.72
CA VAL A 6 -6.63 -3.60 6.90
C VAL A 6 -6.99 -3.95 8.35
N ASN A 7 -6.43 -3.25 9.33
CA ASN A 7 -6.72 -3.53 10.75
C ASN A 7 -7.94 -2.77 11.27
N SER A 8 -8.37 -1.68 10.63
CA SER A 8 -9.57 -0.94 11.00
C SER A 8 -10.81 -1.45 10.24
N PRO A 9 -11.83 -2.01 10.92
CA PRO A 9 -13.10 -2.36 10.27
C PRO A 9 -13.77 -1.14 9.63
N TYR A 10 -13.62 0.05 10.23
CA TYR A 10 -14.16 1.30 9.72
C TYR A 10 -13.56 1.64 8.36
N TYR A 11 -12.23 1.80 8.26
CA TYR A 11 -11.59 2.14 6.98
C TYR A 11 -11.77 1.05 5.93
N TRP A 12 -11.76 -0.22 6.34
CA TRP A 12 -12.03 -1.31 5.40
C TRP A 12 -13.43 -1.22 4.79
N SER A 13 -14.44 -0.87 5.60
CA SER A 13 -15.82 -0.74 5.12
C SER A 13 -15.97 0.30 4.02
N LEU A 14 -15.15 1.36 4.04
CA LEU A 14 -15.14 2.42 3.02
C LEU A 14 -14.69 1.91 1.65
N THR A 15 -13.92 0.82 1.57
CA THR A 15 -13.49 0.22 0.29
C THR A 15 -14.62 -0.45 -0.50
N GLY A 16 -15.76 -0.74 0.13
CA GLY A 16 -16.85 -1.54 -0.46
C GLY A 16 -16.51 -3.02 -0.67
N ARG A 17 -15.37 -3.50 -0.16
CA ARG A 17 -14.89 -4.89 -0.36
C ARG A 17 -15.31 -5.82 0.77
N ASN A 18 -15.43 -7.10 0.44
CA ASN A 18 -15.81 -8.10 1.42
C ASN A 18 -14.74 -8.30 2.52
N ASN A 19 -15.18 -8.79 3.68
CA ASN A 19 -14.29 -9.06 4.82
C ASN A 19 -13.38 -10.28 4.61
N GLY A 20 -13.67 -11.15 3.63
CA GLY A 20 -12.79 -12.27 3.29
C GLY A 20 -11.44 -11.78 2.77
N LEU A 21 -11.48 -10.80 1.87
CA LEU A 21 -10.30 -10.16 1.31
C LEU A 21 -9.51 -9.40 2.37
N ARG A 22 -10.20 -8.77 3.34
CA ARG A 22 -9.54 -8.15 4.50
C ARG A 22 -8.67 -9.16 5.25
N ARG A 23 -9.26 -10.31 5.60
CA ARG A 23 -8.56 -11.38 6.33
C ARG A 23 -7.36 -11.91 5.55
N GLN A 24 -7.50 -12.05 4.23
CA GLN A 24 -6.40 -12.44 3.36
C GLN A 24 -5.24 -11.45 3.47
N TYR A 25 -5.50 -10.14 3.33
CA TYR A 25 -4.43 -9.15 3.43
C TYR A 25 -3.80 -9.06 4.82
N VAL A 26 -4.58 -9.15 5.90
CA VAL A 26 -4.04 -9.22 7.27
C VAL A 26 -3.08 -10.41 7.40
N HIS A 27 -3.45 -11.57 6.86
CA HIS A 27 -2.63 -12.76 6.91
C HIS A 27 -1.37 -12.67 6.02
N THR A 28 -1.48 -12.14 4.79
CA THR A 28 -0.35 -11.86 3.90
C THR A 28 0.67 -10.94 4.58
N LEU A 29 0.21 -9.84 5.17
CA LEU A 29 1.09 -8.92 5.91
C LEU A 29 1.70 -9.58 7.15
N GLY A 30 0.94 -10.40 7.87
CA GLY A 30 1.45 -11.16 9.03
C GLY A 30 2.55 -12.18 8.68
N ARG A 31 2.60 -12.66 7.43
CA ARG A 31 3.67 -13.51 6.91
C ARG A 31 4.88 -12.73 6.36
N GLY A 32 4.81 -11.40 6.32
CA GLY A 32 5.80 -10.57 5.64
C GLY A 32 5.73 -10.67 4.11
N GLU A 33 4.64 -11.22 3.56
CA GLU A 33 4.43 -11.27 2.12
C GLU A 33 4.09 -9.87 1.59
N GLY A 34 4.64 -9.53 0.43
CA GLY A 34 4.45 -8.23 -0.21
C GLY A 34 3.08 -8.13 -0.90
N ILE A 35 2.46 -6.96 -0.79
CA ILE A 35 1.34 -6.54 -1.65
C ILE A 35 1.89 -5.46 -2.58
N SER A 36 1.56 -5.53 -3.87
CA SER A 36 2.03 -4.54 -4.86
C SER A 36 1.64 -3.13 -4.46
N LEU A 37 2.50 -2.16 -4.81
CA LEU A 37 2.30 -0.76 -4.49
C LEU A 37 0.98 -0.25 -5.07
N ASP A 38 0.75 -0.47 -6.37
CA ASP A 38 -0.49 -0.11 -7.07
C ASP A 38 -1.74 -0.61 -6.34
N LYS A 39 -1.67 -1.84 -5.81
CA LYS A 39 -2.82 -2.41 -5.11
C LYS A 39 -3.07 -1.75 -3.76
N LYS A 40 -2.00 -1.41 -3.03
CA LYS A 40 -2.11 -0.67 -1.77
C LYS A 40 -2.71 0.70 -2.01
N GLU A 41 -2.24 1.39 -3.04
CA GLU A 41 -2.72 2.74 -3.39
C GLU A 41 -4.17 2.74 -3.82
N GLN A 42 -4.57 1.80 -4.67
CA GLN A 42 -5.96 1.63 -5.06
C GLN A 42 -6.87 1.50 -3.83
N LEU A 43 -6.52 0.60 -2.90
CA LEU A 43 -7.32 0.32 -1.71
C LEU A 43 -7.37 1.52 -0.74
N LEU A 44 -6.26 2.24 -0.61
CA LEU A 44 -6.19 3.46 0.18
C LEU A 44 -7.07 4.56 -0.42
N ALA A 45 -7.00 4.76 -1.74
CA ALA A 45 -7.85 5.72 -2.45
C ALA A 45 -9.35 5.37 -2.33
N GLU A 46 -9.70 4.09 -2.50
CA GLU A 46 -11.07 3.59 -2.29
C GLU A 46 -11.58 3.87 -0.87
N ALA A 47 -10.71 3.79 0.15
CA ALA A 47 -11.03 4.13 1.53
C ALA A 47 -10.97 5.64 1.87
N GLY A 48 -10.76 6.51 0.88
CA GLY A 48 -10.74 7.96 1.05
C GLY A 48 -9.42 8.53 1.56
N PHE A 49 -8.34 7.76 1.57
CA PHE A 49 -7.01 8.29 1.90
C PHE A 49 -6.45 9.07 0.72
N THR A 50 -5.82 10.21 1.01
CA THR A 50 -4.98 10.90 0.03
C THR A 50 -3.68 10.14 -0.14
N VAL A 51 -3.43 9.63 -1.33
CA VAL A 51 -2.15 9.01 -1.71
C VAL A 51 -1.35 10.06 -2.48
N ALA A 52 -0.18 10.42 -1.95
CA ALA A 52 0.76 11.31 -2.59
C ALA A 52 2.12 10.63 -2.66
N GLN A 53 2.76 10.69 -3.83
CA GLN A 53 4.12 10.19 -4.04
C GLN A 53 5.00 11.33 -4.52
N GLU A 54 6.18 11.44 -3.91
CA GLU A 54 7.23 12.30 -4.42
C GLU A 54 8.06 11.53 -5.45
N LYS A 55 8.20 12.09 -6.65
CA LYS A 55 9.06 11.50 -7.68
C LYS A 55 10.46 12.09 -7.55
N LEU A 56 11.40 11.26 -7.12
CA LEU A 56 12.82 11.62 -7.07
C LEU A 56 13.50 11.28 -8.40
N TRP A 57 14.28 12.24 -8.91
CA TRP A 57 15.12 12.06 -10.09
C TRP A 57 16.57 12.07 -9.63
N ASN A 58 17.26 10.94 -9.80
CA ASN A 58 18.67 10.85 -9.47
C ASN A 58 19.52 11.06 -10.72
N LEU A 59 20.55 11.90 -10.61
CA LEU A 59 21.59 11.99 -11.63
C LEU A 59 22.36 10.67 -11.68
N PRO A 60 22.74 10.17 -12.87
CA PRO A 60 23.64 9.03 -12.97
C PRO A 60 24.96 9.38 -12.27
N SER A 61 25.37 8.59 -11.27
CA SER A 61 26.71 8.72 -10.71
C SER A 61 27.69 8.17 -11.75
N ASP A 62 28.50 9.03 -12.35
CA ASP A 62 29.58 8.58 -13.21
C ASP A 62 30.63 7.88 -12.34
N LYS A 63 30.65 6.54 -12.36
CA LYS A 63 31.66 5.73 -11.66
C LYS A 63 32.95 5.60 -12.47
N SER A 64 33.10 6.38 -13.56
CA SER A 64 34.23 6.28 -14.48
C SER A 64 35.42 7.16 -14.11
N ILE A 65 35.43 7.75 -12.91
CA ILE A 65 36.56 8.54 -12.39
C ILE A 65 36.96 8.00 -11.01
N GLU A 66 37.54 6.81 -10.99
CA GLU A 66 38.48 6.36 -9.95
C GLU A 66 39.65 5.63 -10.63
#